data_AF-A0AAQ5XKX3-F1
#
_entry.id   AF-A0AAQ5XKX3-F1
#
_cell.length_a   1.000
_cell.length_b   1.000
_cell.length_c   1.000
_cell.angle_alpha   90.00
_cell.angle_beta   90.00
_cell.angle_gamma   90.00
#
_symmetry.space_group_name_H-M   'P 1'
#
loop_
_entity.id
_entity.type
_entity.pdbx_description
1 polymer ?
#
loop_
_entity_poly.entity_id
_entity_poly.type
_entity_poly.pdbx_seq_one_letter_code
_entity_poly.pdbx_strand_id
1 'polypeptide(L)'
;MEKAAEVLLPPQPDKMSPPLDPQSSEGEVATSRGCASSFDHMEEFHRRLEDIISTYGSAIGLQDKPSVVEAEMEKMKEEAKGDITVSMDTDISLIMQSLNELSSPEQKLEDLVRKYAEMAALRRCDEQRLCVLQQKLSILQEERKQLQAERRSGVAARSKLETLCRELQSHYNVMREETLQRCKEDEEKRKEITSHFQTMLTEIQTQIEQHSARNDKLCHENTHLTDKLESLMNQCERREESLEKINKHRDLHHQLTEAKLQQANALLAEAEDKHKREKEYLLVQAAEWKLQAQTLREQGTVMQAQLTLYAQKFDEFQATLAKSNEIYVRFKKEMDNVGDKMKKVEKESNLWKTRFENCNKALTDMIEEV
;
A
#
# COMPACT_ATOMS: atom_id res chain seq x y z
N MET A 1 -33.71 -20.52 -6.05
CA MET A 1 -32.37 -21.04 -6.36
C MET A 1 -31.39 -20.29 -5.48
N GLU A 2 -31.16 -20.81 -4.28
CA GLU A 2 -30.11 -20.36 -3.39
C GLU A 2 -28.77 -20.83 -3.95
N LYS A 3 -27.82 -19.92 -4.14
CA LYS A 3 -26.42 -20.28 -4.31
C LYS A 3 -25.55 -19.33 -3.50
N ALA A 4 -25.20 -19.84 -2.33
CA ALA A 4 -23.98 -19.65 -1.54
C ALA A 4 -23.24 -18.32 -1.72
N ALA A 5 -23.36 -17.47 -0.68
CA ALA A 5 -22.37 -16.46 -0.36
C ALA A 5 -21.11 -17.18 0.17
N GLU A 6 -20.05 -17.15 -0.61
CA GLU A 6 -18.72 -17.65 -0.25
C GLU A 6 -18.06 -16.61 0.66
N VAL A 7 -18.04 -16.91 1.97
CA VAL A 7 -17.41 -16.09 2.99
C VAL A 7 -15.89 -16.18 2.81
N LEU A 8 -15.30 -15.08 2.35
CA LEU A 8 -13.86 -14.91 2.22
C LEU A 8 -13.24 -14.86 3.63
N LEU A 9 -12.59 -15.96 4.04
CA LEU A 9 -11.78 -16.03 5.25
C LEU A 9 -10.54 -15.12 5.13
N PRO A 10 -10.13 -14.40 6.19
CA PRO A 10 -8.89 -13.63 6.18
C PRO A 10 -7.66 -14.56 6.10
N PRO A 11 -6.58 -14.16 5.42
CA PRO A 11 -5.38 -14.99 5.33
C PRO A 11 -4.66 -15.06 6.68
N GLN A 12 -4.39 -16.29 7.11
CA GLN A 12 -3.49 -16.62 8.23
C GLN A 12 -2.06 -16.16 7.91
N PRO A 13 -1.33 -15.54 8.85
CA PRO A 13 0.09 -15.25 8.66
C PRO A 13 0.89 -16.51 9.00
N ASP A 14 1.39 -17.19 7.97
CA ASP A 14 2.23 -18.36 8.14
C ASP A 14 3.62 -18.11 7.54
N LYS A 15 4.63 -18.39 8.37
CA LYS A 15 6.05 -18.66 8.07
C LYS A 15 7.02 -17.49 7.92
N MET A 16 7.66 -17.16 9.05
CA MET A 16 9.08 -16.79 9.09
C MET A 16 9.84 -17.90 9.83
N SER A 17 10.86 -18.48 9.17
CA SER A 17 11.81 -19.49 9.65
C SER A 17 12.78 -18.95 10.72
N PRO A 18 13.78 -19.71 11.24
CA PRO A 18 13.89 -21.13 11.62
C PRO A 18 14.11 -21.27 13.16
N PRO A 19 14.26 -22.48 13.76
CA PRO A 19 14.58 -22.60 15.17
C PRO A 19 16.04 -22.21 15.41
N LEU A 20 16.28 -21.24 16.29
CA LEU A 20 17.60 -20.95 16.84
C LEU A 20 18.00 -22.10 17.77
N ASP A 21 19.14 -22.71 17.46
CA ASP A 21 19.81 -23.71 18.29
C ASP A 21 19.98 -23.23 19.75
N PRO A 22 19.70 -24.08 20.75
CA PRO A 22 20.11 -23.82 22.11
C PRO A 22 21.59 -24.24 22.28
N GLN A 23 22.51 -23.44 21.75
CA GLN A 23 23.92 -23.51 22.12
C GLN A 23 24.36 -22.21 22.79
N SER A 24 24.33 -22.21 24.13
CA SER A 24 25.33 -21.59 25.00
C SER A 24 24.86 -21.60 26.46
N SER A 25 24.57 -22.79 26.99
CA SER A 25 24.61 -23.03 28.44
C SER A 25 26.04 -23.48 28.83
N GLU A 26 27.01 -22.61 28.59
CA GLU A 26 28.37 -22.72 29.16
C GLU A 26 28.73 -21.39 29.86
N GLY A 27 27.81 -20.88 30.68
CA GLY A 27 28.03 -19.66 31.47
C GLY A 27 28.39 -19.91 32.93
N GLU A 28 28.12 -21.10 33.48
CA GLU A 28 28.17 -21.32 34.94
C GLU A 28 29.45 -21.99 35.46
N VAL A 29 30.45 -22.25 34.61
CA VAL A 29 31.70 -22.89 35.08
C VAL A 29 32.79 -21.88 35.42
N ALA A 30 32.73 -20.64 34.90
CA ALA A 30 33.81 -19.66 35.05
C ALA A 30 33.88 -19.01 36.45
N THR A 31 32.74 -18.78 37.11
CA THR A 31 32.67 -18.23 38.47
C THR A 31 33.24 -19.18 39.52
N SER A 32 33.11 -20.50 39.30
CA SER A 32 33.70 -21.51 40.20
C SER A 32 35.21 -21.65 40.05
N ARG A 33 35.74 -21.44 38.82
CA ARG A 33 37.14 -21.71 38.49
C ARG A 33 38.11 -20.65 39.03
N GLY A 34 37.71 -19.37 39.04
CA GLY A 34 38.50 -18.29 39.63
C GLY A 34 38.51 -18.28 41.16
N CYS A 35 37.49 -18.85 41.80
CA CYS A 35 37.44 -18.98 43.26
C CYS A 35 38.29 -20.16 43.75
N ALA A 36 38.31 -21.26 43.00
CA ALA A 36 39.16 -22.42 43.30
C ALA A 36 40.65 -22.11 43.16
N SER A 37 41.06 -21.37 42.12
CA SER A 37 42.46 -20.99 41.91
C SER A 37 43.01 -20.04 42.99
N SER A 38 42.19 -19.12 43.47
CA SER A 38 42.54 -18.19 44.55
C SER A 38 42.83 -18.90 45.87
N PHE A 39 42.06 -19.97 46.15
CA PHE A 39 42.21 -20.79 47.35
C PHE A 39 43.53 -21.58 47.33
N ASP A 40 43.86 -22.20 46.20
CA ASP A 40 45.12 -22.93 46.00
C ASP A 40 46.36 -22.04 46.20
N HIS A 41 46.31 -20.78 45.76
CA HIS A 41 47.44 -19.85 45.88
C HIS A 41 47.69 -19.41 47.33
N MET A 42 46.63 -19.22 48.11
CA MET A 42 46.76 -18.92 49.55
C MET A 42 47.30 -20.12 50.33
N GLU A 43 46.86 -21.33 49.97
CA GLU A 43 47.32 -22.57 50.61
C GLU A 43 48.79 -22.87 50.26
N GLU A 44 49.24 -22.53 49.05
CA GLU A 44 50.65 -22.55 48.67
C GLU A 44 51.49 -21.49 49.40
N PHE A 45 50.97 -20.26 49.55
CA PHE A 45 51.62 -19.22 50.36
C PHE A 45 51.82 -19.67 51.80
N HIS A 46 50.79 -20.25 52.43
CA HIS A 46 50.86 -20.75 53.79
C HIS A 46 51.91 -21.84 53.95
N ARG A 47 51.96 -22.82 53.04
CA ARG A 47 52.99 -23.87 53.05
C ARG A 47 54.40 -23.30 52.92
N ARG A 48 54.63 -22.38 51.99
CA ARG A 48 55.95 -21.75 51.80
C ARG A 48 56.37 -20.90 53.00
N LEU A 49 55.43 -20.21 53.65
CA LEU A 49 55.68 -19.44 54.87
C LEU A 49 56.08 -20.37 56.03
N GLU A 50 55.37 -21.48 56.18
CA GLU A 50 55.63 -22.48 57.22
C GLU A 50 56.98 -23.18 57.00
N ASP A 51 57.36 -23.47 55.75
CA ASP A 51 58.68 -23.98 55.40
C ASP A 51 59.81 -22.99 55.76
N ILE A 52 59.61 -21.69 55.53
CA ILE A 52 60.58 -20.65 55.92
C ILE A 52 60.70 -20.59 57.45
N ILE A 53 59.59 -20.62 58.17
CA ILE A 53 59.59 -20.60 59.64
C ILE A 53 60.24 -21.87 60.20
N SER A 54 59.96 -23.04 59.64
CA SER A 54 60.55 -24.31 60.06
C SER A 54 62.07 -24.35 59.79
N THR A 55 62.51 -23.85 58.63
CA THR A 55 63.93 -23.89 58.22
C THR A 55 64.78 -22.85 58.94
N TYR A 56 64.25 -21.66 59.25
CA TYR A 56 65.01 -20.52 59.76
C TYR A 56 64.59 -20.06 61.18
N GLY A 57 63.48 -20.54 61.72
CA GLY A 57 62.91 -20.12 63.01
C GLY A 57 63.68 -20.61 64.23
N SER A 58 64.44 -21.70 64.12
CA SER A 58 65.30 -22.20 65.21
C SER A 58 66.54 -21.32 65.49
N ALA A 59 66.85 -20.33 64.65
CA ALA A 59 68.06 -19.51 64.78
C ALA A 59 67.84 -18.09 65.36
N ILE A 60 66.61 -17.73 65.74
CA ILE A 60 66.24 -16.36 66.18
C ILE A 60 66.18 -16.26 67.72
N GLY A 61 67.13 -16.91 68.40
CA GLY A 61 67.19 -16.97 69.85
C GLY A 61 68.34 -16.19 70.48
N LEU A 62 69.08 -15.36 69.75
CA LEU A 62 70.14 -14.52 70.34
C LEU A 62 70.31 -13.24 69.51
N GLN A 63 69.77 -12.15 70.02
CA GLN A 63 70.10 -10.81 69.56
C GLN A 63 70.82 -10.10 70.72
N ASP A 64 72.12 -9.82 70.58
CA ASP A 64 72.61 -8.51 70.98
C ASP A 64 73.98 -8.14 70.37
N LYS A 65 74.03 -6.87 69.94
CA LYS A 65 75.16 -5.98 69.64
C LYS A 65 76.02 -6.19 68.36
N PRO A 66 76.30 -5.07 67.64
CA PRO A 66 77.18 -5.06 66.48
C PRO A 66 78.64 -4.97 66.95
N SER A 67 79.46 -5.96 66.64
CA SER A 67 80.92 -5.80 66.70
C SER A 67 81.44 -5.56 65.29
N VAL A 68 81.61 -4.26 65.00
CA VAL A 68 82.49 -3.76 63.96
C VAL A 68 83.93 -4.06 64.37
N VAL A 69 84.80 -4.10 63.36
CA VAL A 69 86.26 -4.11 63.39
C VAL A 69 86.86 -5.51 63.51
N GLU A 70 87.56 -5.93 62.45
CA GLU A 70 89.02 -6.07 62.47
C GLU A 70 89.51 -6.51 61.09
N ALA A 71 90.01 -5.52 60.35
CA ALA A 71 91.09 -5.71 59.39
C ALA A 71 92.36 -5.19 60.08
N GLU A 72 93.50 -5.77 59.67
CA GLU A 72 94.87 -5.39 60.04
C GLU A 72 95.46 -6.04 61.29
N MET A 73 96.11 -7.20 61.07
CA MET A 73 97.37 -7.51 61.74
C MET A 73 98.19 -8.45 60.86
N GLU A 74 98.74 -7.90 59.77
CA GLU A 74 99.70 -8.53 58.86
C GLU A 74 100.83 -7.51 58.67
N LYS A 75 101.66 -7.33 59.70
CA LYS A 75 102.97 -6.67 59.67
C LYS A 75 103.56 -6.65 61.08
N MET A 76 104.33 -7.69 61.41
CA MET A 76 105.52 -7.61 62.25
C MET A 76 106.06 -9.03 62.43
N LYS A 77 106.83 -9.47 61.43
CA LYS A 77 107.59 -10.71 61.51
C LYS A 77 108.93 -10.52 60.80
N GLU A 78 109.74 -9.56 61.26
CA GLU A 78 111.16 -9.52 60.89
C GLU A 78 112.08 -8.74 61.85
N GLU A 79 111.58 -7.92 62.78
CA GLU A 79 112.44 -7.11 63.67
C GLU A 79 112.75 -7.74 65.05
N ALA A 80 112.18 -8.91 65.38
CA ALA A 80 112.28 -9.46 66.74
C ALA A 80 113.60 -10.20 67.05
N LYS A 81 114.50 -10.43 66.08
CA LYS A 81 115.71 -11.26 66.33
C LYS A 81 116.92 -10.49 66.86
N GLY A 82 117.08 -9.21 66.52
CA GLY A 82 118.23 -8.39 66.95
C GLY A 82 118.07 -7.82 68.37
N ASP A 83 116.85 -7.48 68.76
CA ASP A 83 116.53 -6.89 70.08
C ASP A 83 116.62 -7.94 71.21
N ILE A 84 116.26 -9.20 70.92
CA ILE A 84 116.39 -10.30 71.88
C ILE A 84 117.87 -10.55 72.23
N THR A 85 118.80 -10.50 71.27
CA THR A 85 120.23 -10.73 71.54
C THR A 85 120.87 -9.63 72.38
N VAL A 86 120.51 -8.36 72.14
CA VAL A 86 121.06 -7.22 72.91
C VAL A 86 120.48 -7.18 74.33
N SER A 87 119.18 -7.49 74.51
CA SER A 87 118.57 -7.63 75.84
C SER A 87 119.18 -8.80 76.64
N MET A 88 119.50 -9.90 75.96
CA MET A 88 120.10 -11.07 76.58
C MET A 88 121.54 -10.80 77.06
N ASP A 89 122.35 -10.08 76.28
CA ASP A 89 123.72 -9.70 76.67
C ASP A 89 123.76 -8.70 77.85
N THR A 90 122.77 -7.79 77.93
CA THR A 90 122.61 -6.87 79.06
C THR A 90 122.17 -7.59 80.34
N ASP A 91 121.25 -8.55 80.23
CA ASP A 91 120.82 -9.40 81.36
C ASP A 91 121.96 -10.30 81.88
N ILE A 92 122.78 -10.87 80.99
CA ILE A 92 123.96 -11.66 81.37
C ILE A 92 124.96 -10.81 82.17
N SER A 93 125.17 -9.56 81.74
CA SER A 93 126.06 -8.62 82.44
C SER A 93 125.56 -8.28 83.85
N LEU A 94 124.25 -8.04 84.02
CA LEU A 94 123.62 -7.79 85.33
C LEU A 94 123.69 -9.02 86.26
N ILE A 95 123.54 -10.23 85.71
CA ILE A 95 123.67 -11.47 86.48
C ILE A 95 125.11 -11.65 86.95
N MET A 96 126.10 -11.51 86.06
CA MET A 96 127.53 -11.64 86.39
C MET A 96 127.98 -10.64 87.48
N GLN A 97 127.50 -9.40 87.43
CA GLN A 97 127.81 -8.39 88.44
C GLN A 97 127.25 -8.77 89.81
N SER A 98 125.98 -9.22 89.88
CA SER A 98 125.36 -9.68 91.13
C SER A 98 126.03 -10.91 91.75
N LEU A 99 126.62 -11.78 90.93
CA LEU A 99 127.35 -12.96 91.41
C LEU A 99 128.74 -12.61 91.96
N ASN A 100 129.37 -11.50 91.56
CA ASN A 100 130.68 -11.12 92.07
C ASN A 100 130.67 -10.64 93.53
N GLU A 101 129.52 -10.23 94.07
CA GLU A 101 129.36 -9.76 95.45
C GLU A 101 129.30 -10.89 96.50
N LEU A 102 129.14 -12.14 96.06
CA LEU A 102 129.08 -13.32 96.93
C LEU A 102 130.49 -13.93 97.07
N SER A 103 130.93 -14.26 98.28
CA SER A 103 132.33 -14.67 98.55
C SER A 103 132.56 -16.19 98.47
N SER A 104 131.50 -17.00 98.57
CA SER A 104 131.56 -18.46 98.41
C SER A 104 131.07 -18.89 97.01
N PRO A 105 131.76 -19.85 96.36
CA PRO A 105 131.29 -20.42 95.10
C PRO A 105 129.94 -21.13 95.24
N GLU A 106 129.61 -21.72 96.41
CA GLU A 106 128.29 -22.30 96.66
C GLU A 106 127.17 -21.23 96.66
N GLN A 107 127.40 -20.06 97.24
CA GLN A 107 126.40 -18.97 97.27
C GLN A 107 126.13 -18.38 95.88
N LYS A 108 127.17 -18.22 95.06
CA LYS A 108 127.03 -17.78 93.65
C LYS A 108 126.17 -18.77 92.85
N LEU A 109 126.41 -20.07 93.06
CA LEU A 109 125.64 -21.11 92.41
C LEU A 109 124.17 -21.07 92.86
N GLU A 110 123.93 -20.91 94.17
CA GLU A 110 122.59 -20.86 94.74
C GLU A 110 121.75 -19.67 94.22
N ASP A 111 122.33 -18.48 94.12
CA ASP A 111 121.65 -17.29 93.58
C ASP A 111 121.41 -17.38 92.06
N LEU A 112 122.36 -17.95 91.29
CA LEU A 112 122.16 -18.21 89.87
C LEU A 112 121.05 -19.25 89.65
N VAL A 113 121.02 -20.31 90.46
CA VAL A 113 119.95 -21.32 90.44
C VAL A 113 118.60 -20.68 90.80
N ARG A 114 118.56 -19.75 91.78
CA ARG A 114 117.34 -19.01 92.14
C ARG A 114 116.83 -18.13 91.00
N LYS A 115 117.68 -17.31 90.39
CA LYS A 115 117.31 -16.47 89.24
C LYS A 115 116.87 -17.29 88.04
N TYR A 116 117.55 -18.41 87.77
CA TYR A 116 117.13 -19.34 86.72
C TYR A 116 115.78 -19.98 87.03
N ALA A 117 115.51 -20.34 88.29
CA ALA A 117 114.23 -20.88 88.73
C ALA A 117 113.09 -19.84 88.63
N GLU A 118 113.34 -18.57 88.96
CA GLU A 118 112.41 -17.45 88.81
C GLU A 118 112.09 -17.18 87.33
N MET A 119 113.09 -17.11 86.46
CA MET A 119 112.91 -16.96 85.01
C MET A 119 112.14 -18.15 84.42
N ALA A 120 112.46 -19.38 84.85
CA ALA A 120 111.70 -20.56 84.46
C ALA A 120 110.25 -20.51 84.96
N ALA A 121 110.00 -19.98 86.16
CA ALA A 121 108.64 -19.79 86.69
C ALA A 121 107.85 -18.72 85.92
N LEU A 122 108.48 -17.59 85.57
CA LEU A 122 107.86 -16.56 84.74
C LEU A 122 107.54 -17.08 83.34
N ARG A 123 108.47 -17.79 82.70
CA ARG A 123 108.23 -18.45 81.40
C ARG A 123 107.08 -19.46 81.46
N ARG A 124 107.00 -20.27 82.53
CA ARG A 124 105.84 -21.16 82.76
C ARG A 124 104.54 -20.38 82.92
N CYS A 125 104.55 -19.23 83.60
CA CYS A 125 103.36 -18.39 83.75
C CYS A 125 102.91 -17.77 82.42
N ASP A 126 103.85 -17.25 81.63
CA ASP A 126 103.54 -16.66 80.32
C ASP A 126 103.12 -17.73 79.29
N GLU A 127 103.70 -18.92 79.33
CA GLU A 127 103.26 -20.06 78.53
C GLU A 127 101.82 -20.50 78.89
N GLN A 128 101.46 -20.50 80.18
CA GLN A 128 100.09 -20.73 80.64
C GLN A 128 99.14 -19.61 80.15
N ARG A 129 99.54 -18.34 80.27
CA ARG A 129 98.76 -17.20 79.76
C ARG A 129 98.56 -17.27 78.24
N LEU A 130 99.61 -17.62 77.50
CA LEU A 130 99.57 -17.78 76.05
C LEU A 130 98.65 -18.94 75.66
N CYS A 131 98.69 -20.06 76.39
CA CYS A 131 97.76 -21.17 76.18
C CYS A 131 96.29 -20.74 76.40
N VAL A 132 96.01 -19.98 77.47
CA VAL A 132 94.66 -19.44 77.74
C VAL A 132 94.21 -18.45 76.66
N LEU A 133 95.11 -17.56 76.21
CA LEU A 133 94.80 -16.60 75.14
C LEU A 133 94.56 -17.31 73.80
N GLN A 134 95.35 -18.34 73.49
CA GLN A 134 95.16 -19.17 72.29
C GLN A 134 93.83 -19.92 72.32
N GLN A 135 93.44 -20.46 73.49
CA GLN A 135 92.13 -21.08 73.68
C GLN A 135 90.99 -20.05 73.49
N LYS A 136 91.10 -18.86 74.09
CA LYS A 136 90.12 -17.77 73.89
C LYS A 136 90.00 -17.35 72.44
N LEU A 137 91.13 -17.22 71.74
CA LEU A 137 91.14 -16.89 70.31
C LEU A 137 90.43 -17.98 69.49
N SER A 138 90.64 -19.26 69.81
CA SER A 138 89.94 -20.37 69.16
C SER A 138 88.43 -20.31 69.38
N ILE A 139 87.98 -19.98 70.60
CA ILE A 139 86.55 -19.85 70.92
C ILE A 139 85.95 -18.67 70.14
N LEU A 140 86.59 -17.49 70.18
CA LEU A 140 86.12 -16.30 69.45
C LEU A 140 86.08 -16.52 67.93
N GLN A 141 87.04 -17.26 67.37
CA GLN A 141 87.04 -17.61 65.95
C GLN A 141 85.84 -18.51 65.58
N GLU A 142 85.49 -19.45 66.46
CA GLU A 142 84.34 -20.32 66.24
C GLU A 142 83.02 -19.58 66.41
N GLU A 143 82.90 -18.73 67.45
CA GLU A 143 81.76 -17.81 67.63
C GLU A 143 81.58 -16.89 66.43
N ARG A 144 82.67 -16.33 65.87
CA ARG A 144 82.60 -15.50 64.65
C ARG A 144 82.06 -16.28 63.46
N LYS A 145 82.52 -17.52 63.25
CA LYS A 145 82.00 -18.37 62.15
C LYS A 145 80.52 -18.68 62.36
N GLN A 146 80.11 -18.99 63.59
CA GLN A 146 78.73 -19.24 63.96
C GLN A 146 77.84 -18.02 63.68
N LEU A 147 78.23 -16.84 64.17
CA LEU A 147 77.51 -15.58 63.90
C LEU A 147 77.47 -15.25 62.40
N GLN A 148 78.54 -15.55 61.65
CA GLN A 148 78.55 -15.36 60.19
C GLN A 148 77.58 -16.33 59.49
N ALA A 149 77.48 -17.58 59.95
CA ALA A 149 76.52 -18.55 59.44
C ALA A 149 75.07 -18.13 59.76
N GLU A 150 74.81 -17.69 60.98
CA GLU A 150 73.51 -17.15 61.41
C GLU A 150 73.12 -15.91 60.61
N ARG A 151 74.06 -14.99 60.37
CA ARG A 151 73.81 -13.81 59.52
C ARG A 151 73.47 -14.20 58.09
N ARG A 152 74.22 -15.13 57.48
CA ARG A 152 73.93 -15.64 56.12
C ARG A 152 72.56 -16.31 56.06
N SER A 153 72.24 -17.11 57.07
CA SER A 153 70.94 -17.77 57.24
C SER A 153 69.79 -16.75 57.34
N GLY A 154 69.95 -15.72 58.18
CA GLY A 154 68.97 -14.64 58.34
C GLY A 154 68.75 -13.80 57.08
N VAL A 155 69.82 -13.52 56.31
CA VAL A 155 69.68 -12.85 55.00
C VAL A 155 68.89 -13.71 54.00
N ALA A 156 69.15 -15.02 53.97
CA ALA A 156 68.40 -15.94 53.11
C ALA A 156 66.91 -16.01 53.49
N ALA A 157 66.59 -16.06 54.79
CA ALA A 157 65.22 -16.02 55.29
C ALA A 157 64.49 -14.73 54.88
N ARG A 158 65.14 -13.57 55.04
CA ARG A 158 64.59 -12.27 54.63
C ARG A 158 64.30 -12.21 53.14
N SER A 159 65.24 -12.64 52.30
CA SER A 159 65.05 -12.66 50.84
C SER A 159 63.86 -13.53 50.40
N LYS A 160 63.69 -14.70 51.03
CA LYS A 160 62.54 -15.59 50.79
C LYS A 160 61.22 -14.95 51.24
N LEU A 161 61.18 -14.34 52.43
CA LEU A 161 59.98 -13.64 52.92
C LEU A 161 59.61 -12.44 52.05
N GLU A 162 60.58 -11.63 51.62
CA GLU A 162 60.32 -10.51 50.72
C GLU A 162 59.74 -10.95 49.38
N THR A 163 60.24 -12.06 48.83
CA THR A 163 59.73 -12.64 47.59
C THR A 163 58.29 -13.11 47.78
N LEU A 164 58.02 -13.84 48.88
CA LEU A 164 56.68 -14.30 49.22
C LEU A 164 55.69 -13.15 49.44
N CYS A 165 56.12 -12.05 50.08
CA CYS A 165 55.32 -10.84 50.23
C CYS A 165 55.00 -10.15 48.89
N ARG A 166 55.98 -10.08 47.98
CA ARG A 166 55.78 -9.53 46.63
C ARG A 166 54.82 -10.40 45.80
N GLU A 167 54.96 -11.72 45.89
CA GLU A 167 54.06 -12.68 45.24
C GLU A 167 52.62 -12.52 45.76
N LEU A 168 52.44 -12.45 47.08
CA LEU A 168 51.12 -12.22 47.69
C LEU A 168 50.49 -10.89 47.25
N GLN A 169 51.28 -9.81 47.23
CA GLN A 169 50.80 -8.50 46.79
C GLN A 169 50.41 -8.50 45.30
N SER A 170 51.19 -9.17 44.46
CA SER A 170 50.87 -9.35 43.04
C SER A 170 49.56 -10.12 42.87
N HIS A 171 49.40 -11.25 43.57
CA HIS A 171 48.18 -12.05 43.53
C HIS A 171 46.95 -11.25 44.01
N TYR A 172 47.08 -10.48 45.09
CA TYR A 172 46.01 -9.60 45.56
C TYR A 172 45.61 -8.56 44.50
N ASN A 173 46.58 -7.95 43.81
CA ASN A 173 46.29 -6.98 42.75
C ASN A 173 45.58 -7.64 41.56
N VAL A 174 46.03 -8.82 41.13
CA VAL A 174 45.39 -9.59 40.04
C VAL A 174 43.97 -9.97 40.42
N MET A 175 43.75 -10.52 41.61
CA MET A 175 42.41 -10.87 42.10
C MET A 175 41.48 -9.65 42.15
N ARG A 176 41.99 -8.50 42.60
CA ARG A 176 41.22 -7.25 42.63
C ARG A 176 40.85 -6.79 41.22
N GLU A 177 41.79 -6.84 40.29
CA GLU A 177 41.58 -6.47 38.88
C GLU A 177 40.59 -7.42 38.18
N GLU A 178 40.72 -8.73 38.37
CA GLU A 178 39.79 -9.73 37.84
C GLU A 178 38.38 -9.56 38.40
N THR A 179 38.24 -9.24 39.69
CA THR A 179 36.93 -8.99 40.31
C THR A 179 36.30 -7.73 39.73
N LEU A 180 37.08 -6.64 39.60
CA LEU A 180 36.62 -5.41 38.97
C LEU A 180 36.22 -5.62 37.51
N GLN A 181 37.01 -6.40 36.77
CA GLN A 181 36.77 -6.71 35.37
C GLN A 181 35.51 -7.54 35.19
N ARG A 182 35.32 -8.60 36.02
CA ARG A 182 34.06 -9.37 36.05
C ARG A 182 32.85 -8.50 36.33
N CYS A 183 32.93 -7.58 37.29
CA CYS A 183 31.83 -6.64 37.55
C CYS A 183 31.50 -5.77 36.34
N LYS A 184 32.50 -5.28 35.59
CA LYS A 184 32.30 -4.49 34.38
C LYS A 184 31.63 -5.30 33.26
N GLU A 185 32.11 -6.51 33.03
CA GLU A 185 31.56 -7.41 32.00
C GLU A 185 30.10 -7.79 32.30
N ASP A 186 29.78 -8.08 33.56
CA ASP A 186 28.39 -8.37 33.96
C ASP A 186 27.49 -7.14 33.86
N GLU A 187 28.01 -5.94 34.17
CA GLU A 187 27.29 -4.69 33.97
C GLU A 187 27.06 -4.38 32.48
N GLU A 188 28.04 -4.67 31.62
CA GLU A 188 27.95 -4.50 30.17
C GLU A 188 26.93 -5.48 29.57
N LYS A 189 26.97 -6.77 29.94
CA LYS A 189 25.94 -7.75 29.57
C LYS A 189 24.54 -7.31 30.00
N ARG A 190 24.39 -6.78 31.22
CA ARG A 190 23.10 -6.21 31.67
C ARG A 190 22.66 -5.06 30.77
N LYS A 191 23.56 -4.15 30.40
CA LYS A 191 23.27 -3.02 29.51
C LYS A 191 22.87 -3.48 28.12
N GLU A 192 23.59 -4.45 27.55
CA GLU A 192 23.29 -5.05 26.25
C GLU A 192 21.91 -5.71 26.24
N ILE A 193 21.61 -6.56 27.23
CA ILE A 193 20.31 -7.21 27.35
C ILE A 193 19.18 -6.17 27.49
N THR A 194 19.39 -5.16 28.33
CA THR A 194 18.40 -4.08 28.53
C THR A 194 18.18 -3.30 27.23
N SER A 195 19.26 -2.93 26.54
CA SER A 195 19.21 -2.23 25.26
C SER A 195 18.50 -3.05 24.18
N HIS A 196 18.78 -4.35 24.11
CA HIS A 196 18.15 -5.27 23.17
C HIS A 196 16.63 -5.37 23.43
N PHE A 197 16.20 -5.54 24.68
CA PHE A 197 14.78 -5.54 25.03
C PHE A 197 14.11 -4.21 24.72
N GLN A 198 14.77 -3.10 25.00
CA GLN A 198 14.23 -1.77 24.71
C GLN A 198 14.09 -1.54 23.21
N THR A 199 15.08 -1.96 22.42
CA THR A 199 15.04 -1.92 20.95
C THR A 199 13.90 -2.76 20.41
N MET A 200 13.75 -4.00 20.88
CA MET A 200 12.67 -4.90 20.48
C MET A 200 11.28 -4.33 20.83
N LEU A 201 11.13 -3.74 22.01
CA LEU A 201 9.89 -3.07 22.41
C LEU A 201 9.57 -1.89 21.49
N THR A 202 10.56 -1.06 21.16
CA THR A 202 10.37 0.04 20.21
C THR A 202 10.02 -0.46 18.82
N GLU A 203 10.64 -1.56 18.35
CA GLU A 203 10.32 -2.15 17.06
C GLU A 203 8.88 -2.66 17.03
N ILE A 204 8.43 -3.39 18.06
CA ILE A 204 7.04 -3.84 18.19
C ILE A 204 6.07 -2.65 18.20
N GLN A 205 6.38 -1.59 18.94
CA GLN A 205 5.57 -0.36 18.94
C GLN A 205 5.48 0.25 17.55
N THR A 206 6.61 0.38 16.85
CA THR A 206 6.62 0.92 15.47
C THR A 206 5.83 0.05 14.51
N GLN A 207 5.86 -1.28 14.66
CA GLN A 207 5.05 -2.19 13.83
C GLN A 207 3.55 -2.03 14.09
N ILE A 208 3.15 -1.88 15.36
CA ILE A 208 1.74 -1.61 15.74
C ILE A 208 1.29 -0.27 15.14
N GLU A 209 2.09 0.78 15.29
CA GLU A 209 1.80 2.10 14.73
C GLU A 209 1.68 2.06 13.19
N GLN A 210 2.62 1.40 12.51
CA GLN A 210 2.56 1.21 11.06
C GLN A 210 1.33 0.42 10.63
N HIS A 211 0.95 -0.63 11.37
CA HIS A 211 -0.25 -1.41 11.08
C HIS A 211 -1.51 -0.57 11.28
N SER A 212 -1.59 0.21 12.37
CA SER A 212 -2.71 1.14 12.61
C SER A 212 -2.82 2.18 11.49
N ALA A 213 -1.70 2.79 11.08
CA ALA A 213 -1.68 3.78 10.01
C ALA A 213 -2.07 3.19 8.64
N ARG A 214 -1.70 1.93 8.36
CA ARG A 214 -2.17 1.23 7.15
C ARG A 214 -3.67 0.94 7.22
N ASN A 215 -4.18 0.53 8.38
CA ASN A 215 -5.60 0.30 8.59
C ASN A 215 -6.41 1.59 8.41
N ASP A 216 -5.98 2.69 9.02
CA ASP A 216 -6.60 4.00 8.87
C ASP A 216 -6.66 4.40 7.39
N LYS A 217 -5.56 4.23 6.63
CA LYS A 217 -5.56 4.50 5.18
C LYS A 217 -6.61 3.67 4.43
N LEU A 218 -6.72 2.37 4.72
CA LEU A 218 -7.73 1.51 4.11
C LEU A 218 -9.16 1.92 4.48
N CYS A 219 -9.39 2.37 5.72
CA CYS A 219 -10.69 2.92 6.13
C CYS A 219 -11.02 4.20 5.35
N HIS A 220 -10.06 5.11 5.16
CA HIS A 220 -10.25 6.32 4.37
C HIS A 220 -10.52 6.00 2.90
N GLU A 221 -9.78 5.07 2.31
CA GLU A 221 -9.98 4.62 0.93
C GLU A 221 -11.36 3.97 0.74
N ASN A 222 -11.79 3.09 1.66
CA ASN A 222 -13.12 2.51 1.64
C ASN A 222 -14.23 3.56 1.75
N THR A 223 -14.04 4.56 2.62
CA THR A 223 -14.99 5.67 2.77
C THR A 223 -15.08 6.46 1.46
N HIS A 224 -13.94 6.83 0.87
CA HIS A 224 -13.89 7.53 -0.41
C HIS A 224 -14.52 6.72 -1.56
N LEU A 225 -14.29 5.41 -1.61
CA LEU A 225 -14.94 4.54 -2.60
C LEU A 225 -16.44 4.46 -2.41
N THR A 226 -16.91 4.39 -1.17
CA THR A 226 -18.34 4.41 -0.82
C THR A 226 -18.99 5.72 -1.27
N ASP A 227 -18.38 6.86 -0.95
CA ASP A 227 -18.85 8.19 -1.39
C ASP A 227 -18.90 8.29 -2.93
N LYS A 228 -17.90 7.70 -3.60
CA LYS A 228 -17.85 7.69 -5.07
C LYS A 228 -18.98 6.85 -5.67
N LEU A 229 -19.26 5.68 -5.08
CA LEU A 229 -20.36 4.82 -5.50
C LEU A 229 -21.71 5.50 -5.26
N GLU A 230 -21.91 6.11 -4.09
CA GLU A 230 -23.12 6.87 -3.77
C GLU A 230 -23.32 8.03 -4.75
N SER A 231 -22.26 8.79 -5.07
CA SER A 231 -22.33 9.85 -6.08
C SER A 231 -22.71 9.33 -7.47
N LEU A 232 -22.27 8.14 -7.86
CA LEU A 232 -22.61 7.54 -9.16
C LEU A 232 -24.05 7.04 -9.16
N MET A 233 -24.52 6.42 -8.08
CA MET A 233 -25.92 6.03 -7.91
C MET A 233 -26.85 7.24 -8.01
N ASN A 234 -26.56 8.30 -7.25
CA ASN A 234 -27.30 9.57 -7.31
C ASN A 234 -27.26 10.23 -8.70
N GLN A 235 -26.23 9.96 -9.52
CA GLN A 235 -26.17 10.44 -10.89
C GLN A 235 -27.06 9.60 -11.82
N CYS A 236 -27.08 8.28 -11.66
CA CYS A 236 -27.94 7.37 -12.41
C CYS A 236 -29.41 7.65 -12.13
N GLU A 237 -29.80 7.79 -10.86
CA GLU A 237 -31.17 8.13 -10.46
C GLU A 237 -31.64 9.43 -11.12
N ARG A 238 -30.82 10.49 -11.08
CA ARG A 238 -31.13 11.75 -11.77
C ARG A 238 -31.26 11.61 -13.29
N ARG A 239 -30.46 10.74 -13.92
CA ARG A 239 -30.59 10.46 -15.36
C ARG A 239 -31.88 9.69 -15.66
N GLU A 240 -32.24 8.72 -14.84
CA GLU A 240 -33.48 7.96 -14.97
C GLU A 240 -34.71 8.88 -14.85
N GLU A 241 -34.75 9.75 -13.83
CA GLU A 241 -35.80 10.75 -13.69
C GLU A 241 -35.90 11.68 -14.91
N SER A 242 -34.76 12.10 -15.46
CA SER A 242 -34.74 12.94 -16.68
C SER A 242 -35.26 12.18 -17.90
N LEU A 243 -34.90 10.90 -18.06
CA LEU A 243 -35.39 10.06 -19.14
C LEU A 243 -36.90 9.82 -19.01
N GLU A 244 -37.41 9.61 -17.80
CA GLU A 244 -38.84 9.45 -17.56
C GLU A 244 -39.63 10.71 -17.95
N LYS A 245 -39.10 11.90 -17.62
CA LYS A 245 -39.69 13.19 -18.07
C LYS A 245 -39.71 13.32 -19.59
N ILE A 246 -38.61 12.95 -20.26
CA ILE A 246 -38.53 12.98 -21.74
C ILE A 246 -39.52 12.01 -22.36
N ASN A 247 -39.63 10.78 -21.83
CA ASN A 247 -40.59 9.79 -22.30
C ASN A 247 -42.04 10.29 -22.14
N LYS A 248 -42.40 10.83 -20.97
CA LYS A 248 -43.72 11.45 -20.75
C LYS A 248 -44.00 12.57 -21.76
N HIS A 249 -43.03 13.43 -22.03
CA HIS A 249 -43.18 14.50 -23.02
C HIS A 249 -43.39 13.93 -24.44
N ARG A 250 -42.60 12.92 -24.84
CA ARG A 250 -42.71 12.25 -26.13
C ARG A 250 -44.06 11.57 -26.31
N ASP A 251 -44.55 10.89 -25.28
CA ASP A 251 -45.83 10.17 -25.33
C ASP A 251 -47.00 11.14 -25.46
N LEU A 252 -46.98 12.25 -24.71
CA LEU A 252 -47.97 13.33 -24.85
C LEU A 252 -47.93 13.96 -26.24
N HIS A 253 -46.73 14.18 -26.80
CA HIS A 253 -46.57 14.71 -28.15
C HIS A 253 -47.13 13.73 -29.19
N HIS A 254 -46.84 12.43 -29.04
CA HIS A 254 -47.36 11.38 -29.90
C HIS A 254 -48.90 11.33 -29.87
N GLN A 255 -49.50 11.32 -28.68
CA GLN A 255 -50.96 11.36 -28.50
C GLN A 255 -51.57 12.61 -29.16
N LEU A 256 -50.93 13.78 -29.03
CA LEU A 256 -51.39 15.00 -29.68
C LEU A 256 -51.35 14.89 -31.22
N THR A 257 -50.27 14.34 -31.77
CA THR A 257 -50.15 14.13 -33.22
C THR A 257 -51.16 13.12 -33.74
N GLU A 258 -51.39 12.04 -33.00
CA GLU A 258 -52.37 11.02 -33.34
C GLU A 258 -53.80 11.57 -33.30
N ALA A 259 -54.15 12.35 -32.27
CA ALA A 259 -55.44 13.02 -32.17
C ALA A 259 -55.69 14.00 -33.33
N LYS A 260 -54.67 14.77 -33.73
CA LYS A 260 -54.75 15.66 -34.90
C LYS A 260 -54.94 14.88 -36.21
N LEU A 261 -54.24 13.75 -36.36
CA LEU A 261 -54.40 12.87 -37.51
C LEU A 261 -55.82 12.28 -37.57
N GLN A 262 -56.34 11.78 -36.44
CA GLN A 262 -57.70 11.26 -36.34
C GLN A 262 -58.75 12.34 -36.68
N GLN A 263 -58.57 13.57 -36.17
CA GLN A 263 -59.44 14.69 -36.51
C GLN A 263 -59.43 15.01 -38.01
N ALA A 264 -58.24 15.07 -38.63
CA ALA A 264 -58.12 15.33 -40.06
C ALA A 264 -58.78 14.22 -40.91
N ASN A 265 -58.59 12.96 -40.54
CA ASN A 265 -59.23 11.81 -41.20
C ASN A 265 -60.76 11.85 -41.06
N ALA A 266 -61.28 12.24 -39.89
CA ALA A 266 -62.72 12.38 -39.68
C ALA A 266 -63.33 13.49 -40.57
N LEU A 267 -62.66 14.65 -40.67
CA LEU A 267 -63.08 15.73 -41.55
C LEU A 267 -63.01 15.34 -43.03
N LEU A 268 -61.97 14.60 -43.43
CA LEU A 268 -61.83 14.06 -44.79
C LEU A 268 -63.00 13.11 -45.11
N ALA A 269 -63.30 12.16 -44.21
CA ALA A 269 -64.40 11.22 -44.38
C ALA A 269 -65.76 11.93 -44.47
N GLU A 270 -66.00 12.95 -43.63
CA GLU A 270 -67.22 13.76 -43.71
C GLU A 270 -67.35 14.50 -45.04
N ALA A 271 -66.24 15.07 -45.54
CA ALA A 271 -66.20 15.75 -46.84
C ALA A 271 -66.42 14.77 -48.01
N GLU A 272 -65.80 13.60 -47.97
CA GLU A 272 -66.03 12.53 -48.97
C GLU A 272 -67.48 12.07 -48.98
N ASP A 273 -68.09 11.89 -47.82
CA ASP A 273 -69.48 11.49 -47.71
C ASP A 273 -70.46 12.60 -48.15
N LYS A 274 -70.17 13.87 -47.87
CA LYS A 274 -70.93 15.00 -48.44
C LYS A 274 -70.84 15.02 -49.96
N HIS A 275 -69.63 14.91 -50.50
CA HIS A 275 -69.41 14.87 -51.95
C HIS A 275 -70.10 13.67 -52.61
N LYS A 276 -70.09 12.48 -51.98
CA LYS A 276 -70.86 11.32 -52.47
C LYS A 276 -72.35 11.61 -52.55
N ARG A 277 -72.94 12.17 -51.48
CA ARG A 277 -74.38 12.52 -51.44
C ARG A 277 -74.74 13.57 -52.50
N GLU A 278 -73.92 14.61 -52.66
CA GLU A 278 -74.13 15.64 -53.68
C GLU A 278 -74.03 15.05 -55.10
N LYS A 279 -73.04 14.20 -55.33
CA LYS A 279 -72.87 13.49 -56.61
C LYS A 279 -74.07 12.60 -56.92
N GLU A 280 -74.55 11.81 -55.96
CA GLU A 280 -75.74 10.97 -56.11
C GLU A 280 -76.99 11.81 -56.41
N TYR A 281 -77.18 12.91 -55.67
CA TYR A 281 -78.29 13.84 -55.89
C TYR A 281 -78.28 14.42 -57.31
N LEU A 282 -77.13 14.91 -57.79
CA LEU A 282 -77.00 15.45 -59.15
C LEU A 282 -77.21 14.39 -60.23
N LEU A 283 -76.76 13.15 -60.00
CA LEU A 283 -77.01 12.03 -60.92
C LEU A 283 -78.51 11.71 -61.03
N VAL A 284 -79.24 11.71 -59.91
CA VAL A 284 -80.69 11.51 -59.90
C VAL A 284 -81.39 12.64 -60.65
N GLN A 285 -81.08 13.91 -60.36
CA GLN A 285 -81.64 15.03 -61.10
C GLN A 285 -81.36 14.94 -62.61
N ALA A 286 -80.12 14.63 -62.99
CA ALA A 286 -79.75 14.50 -64.40
C ALA A 286 -80.56 13.38 -65.09
N ALA A 287 -80.83 12.27 -64.39
CA ALA A 287 -81.68 11.20 -64.88
C ALA A 287 -83.14 11.63 -65.04
N GLU A 288 -83.69 12.37 -64.08
CA GLU A 288 -85.06 12.93 -64.13
C GLU A 288 -85.23 13.92 -65.30
N TRP A 289 -84.32 14.88 -65.43
CA TRP A 289 -84.32 15.84 -66.55
C TRP A 289 -84.22 15.14 -67.91
N LYS A 290 -83.38 14.11 -68.01
CA LYS A 290 -83.24 13.31 -69.23
C LYS A 290 -84.54 12.59 -69.58
N LEU A 291 -85.23 12.01 -68.58
CA LEU A 291 -86.52 11.35 -68.76
C LEU A 291 -87.58 12.35 -69.23
N GLN A 292 -87.68 13.51 -68.58
CA GLN A 292 -88.63 14.56 -68.97
C GLN A 292 -88.37 15.06 -70.40
N ALA A 293 -87.11 15.30 -70.77
CA ALA A 293 -86.74 15.70 -72.11
C ALA A 293 -87.10 14.63 -73.16
N GLN A 294 -86.94 13.35 -72.82
CA GLN A 294 -87.37 12.24 -73.67
C GLN A 294 -88.89 12.23 -73.85
N THR A 295 -89.67 12.36 -72.76
CA THR A 295 -91.13 12.42 -72.82
C THR A 295 -91.63 13.59 -73.67
N LEU A 296 -91.06 14.78 -73.50
CA LEU A 296 -91.43 15.95 -74.33
C LEU A 296 -91.07 15.74 -75.80
N ARG A 297 -89.93 15.10 -76.09
CA ARG A 297 -89.55 14.75 -77.47
C ARG A 297 -90.55 13.77 -78.08
N GLU A 298 -90.95 12.73 -77.35
CA GLU A 298 -91.96 11.75 -77.79
C GLU A 298 -93.33 12.41 -78.00
N GLN A 299 -93.74 13.33 -77.13
CA GLN A 299 -94.95 14.13 -77.35
C GLN A 299 -94.83 15.02 -78.61
N GLY A 300 -93.66 15.64 -78.81
CA GLY A 300 -93.36 16.44 -79.99
C GLY A 300 -93.44 15.65 -81.29
N THR A 301 -92.90 14.43 -81.33
CA THR A 301 -92.99 13.55 -82.52
C THR A 301 -94.42 13.11 -82.79
N VAL A 302 -95.21 12.80 -81.76
CA VAL A 302 -96.64 12.48 -81.89
C VAL A 302 -97.42 13.68 -82.44
N MET A 303 -97.21 14.87 -81.89
CA MET A 303 -97.89 16.10 -82.35
C MET A 303 -97.52 16.42 -83.81
N GLN A 304 -96.26 16.28 -84.19
CA GLN A 304 -95.80 16.47 -85.56
C GLN A 304 -96.45 15.47 -86.52
N ALA A 305 -96.59 14.21 -86.11
CA ALA A 305 -97.31 13.20 -86.89
C ALA A 305 -98.80 13.58 -87.04
N GLN A 306 -99.45 14.10 -86.00
CA GLN A 306 -100.83 14.59 -86.07
C GLN A 306 -100.98 15.81 -87.00
N LEU A 307 -100.09 16.80 -86.91
CA LEU A 307 -100.09 17.95 -87.83
C LEU A 307 -99.91 17.50 -89.28
N THR A 308 -99.02 16.54 -89.52
CA THR A 308 -98.80 15.96 -90.85
C THR A 308 -100.07 15.27 -91.36
N LEU A 309 -100.74 14.49 -90.51
CA LEU A 309 -102.01 13.85 -90.84
C LEU A 309 -103.11 14.89 -91.16
N TYR A 310 -103.24 15.94 -90.36
CA TYR A 310 -104.24 16.98 -90.61
C TYR A 310 -103.93 17.82 -91.86
N ALA A 311 -102.66 18.08 -92.15
CA ALA A 311 -102.25 18.73 -93.40
C ALA A 311 -102.63 17.87 -94.62
N GLN A 312 -102.33 16.57 -94.58
CA GLN A 312 -102.76 15.62 -95.62
C GLN A 312 -104.29 15.61 -95.77
N LYS A 313 -105.04 15.61 -94.67
CA LYS A 313 -106.51 15.70 -94.70
C LYS A 313 -106.99 17.01 -95.31
N PHE A 314 -106.33 18.13 -95.01
CA PHE A 314 -106.68 19.42 -95.59
C PHE A 314 -106.39 19.47 -97.09
N ASP A 315 -105.28 18.89 -97.53
CA ASP A 315 -104.97 18.73 -98.96
C ASP A 315 -106.01 17.85 -99.67
N GLU A 316 -106.44 16.75 -99.03
CA GLU A 316 -107.55 15.91 -99.52
C GLU A 316 -108.88 16.70 -99.62
N PHE A 317 -109.18 17.54 -98.63
CA PHE A 317 -110.36 18.42 -98.65
C PHE A 317 -110.25 19.46 -99.76
N GLN A 318 -109.12 20.15 -99.89
CA GLN A 318 -108.88 21.10 -100.97
C GLN A 318 -108.99 20.44 -102.34
N ALA A 319 -108.41 19.24 -102.52
CA ALA A 319 -108.51 18.49 -103.77
C ALA A 319 -109.97 18.13 -104.09
N THR A 320 -110.74 17.71 -103.09
CA THR A 320 -112.18 17.46 -103.22
C THR A 320 -112.96 18.74 -103.54
N LEU A 321 -112.64 19.86 -102.89
CA LEU A 321 -113.31 21.14 -103.07
C LEU A 321 -113.00 21.75 -104.45
N ALA A 322 -111.76 21.62 -104.91
CA ALA A 322 -111.35 21.98 -106.27
C ALA A 322 -112.13 21.17 -107.32
N LYS A 323 -112.23 19.85 -107.13
CA LYS A 323 -113.08 18.98 -107.98
C LYS A 323 -114.55 19.43 -107.95
N SER A 324 -115.09 19.73 -106.77
CA SER A 324 -116.47 20.22 -106.63
C SER A 324 -116.68 21.56 -107.33
N ASN A 325 -115.73 22.49 -107.20
CA ASN A 325 -115.80 23.79 -107.85
C ASN A 325 -115.67 23.66 -109.38
N GLU A 326 -114.83 22.75 -109.87
CA GLU A 326 -114.74 22.42 -111.30
C GLU A 326 -116.07 21.88 -111.83
N ILE A 327 -116.73 20.99 -111.07
CA ILE A 327 -118.08 20.48 -111.37
C ILE A 327 -119.09 21.64 -111.36
N TYR A 328 -119.03 22.54 -110.38
CA TYR A 328 -119.91 23.71 -110.29
C TYR A 328 -119.75 24.65 -111.48
N VAL A 329 -118.50 24.97 -111.88
CA VAL A 329 -118.22 25.80 -113.07
C VAL A 329 -118.75 25.13 -114.34
N ARG A 330 -118.59 23.81 -114.48
CA ARG A 330 -119.20 23.04 -115.58
C ARG A 330 -120.72 23.17 -115.58
N PHE A 331 -121.36 22.93 -114.44
CA PHE A 331 -122.81 23.08 -114.28
C PHE A 331 -123.28 24.50 -114.60
N LYS A 332 -122.57 25.53 -114.14
CA LYS A 332 -122.91 26.92 -114.42
C LYS A 332 -122.82 27.23 -115.91
N LYS A 333 -121.76 26.74 -116.58
CA LYS A 333 -121.63 26.87 -118.04
C LYS A 333 -122.75 26.16 -118.80
N GLU A 334 -123.17 24.98 -118.33
CA GLU A 334 -124.34 24.29 -118.87
C GLU A 334 -125.63 25.09 -118.63
N MET A 335 -125.80 25.68 -117.44
CA MET A 335 -126.96 26.51 -117.08
C MET A 335 -127.02 27.80 -117.90
N ASP A 336 -125.90 28.47 -118.13
CA ASP A 336 -125.82 29.65 -119.02
C ASP A 336 -126.16 29.26 -120.46
N ASN A 337 -125.68 28.10 -120.94
CA ASN A 337 -126.04 27.57 -122.25
C ASN A 337 -127.54 27.22 -122.35
N VAL A 338 -128.13 26.68 -121.28
CA VAL A 338 -129.59 26.49 -121.18
C VAL A 338 -130.31 27.84 -121.18
N GLY A 339 -129.80 28.85 -120.47
CA GLY A 339 -130.33 30.21 -120.45
C GLY A 339 -130.26 30.91 -121.81
N ASP A 340 -129.18 30.72 -122.56
CA ASP A 340 -129.04 31.24 -123.93
C ASP A 340 -129.97 30.53 -124.91
N LYS A 341 -130.13 29.20 -124.77
CA LYS A 341 -131.16 28.45 -125.51
C LYS A 341 -132.57 28.94 -125.17
N MET A 342 -132.85 29.22 -123.90
CA MET A 342 -134.13 29.78 -123.43
C MET A 342 -134.41 31.13 -124.09
N LYS A 343 -133.45 32.06 -124.06
CA LYS A 343 -133.56 33.37 -124.73
C LYS A 343 -133.76 33.25 -126.24
N LYS A 344 -133.13 32.26 -126.88
CA LYS A 344 -133.29 32.01 -128.32
C LYS A 344 -134.72 31.56 -128.64
N VAL A 345 -135.27 30.63 -127.85
CA VAL A 345 -136.67 30.19 -127.94
C VAL A 345 -137.64 31.33 -127.65
N GLU A 346 -137.36 32.21 -126.67
CA GLU A 346 -138.16 33.41 -126.39
C GLU A 346 -138.16 34.40 -127.57
N LYS A 347 -137.00 34.62 -128.21
CA LYS A 347 -136.90 35.47 -129.40
C LYS A 347 -137.66 34.89 -130.58
N GLU A 348 -137.56 33.58 -130.79
CA GLU A 348 -138.36 32.89 -131.80
C GLU A 348 -139.86 32.99 -131.48
N SER A 349 -140.26 32.82 -130.22
CA SER A 349 -141.65 32.96 -129.76
C SER A 349 -142.20 34.38 -129.98
N ASN A 350 -141.43 35.42 -129.63
CA ASN A 350 -141.81 36.81 -129.89
C ASN A 350 -141.88 37.11 -131.39
N LEU A 351 -140.95 36.58 -132.21
CA LEU A 351 -141.01 36.75 -133.66
C LEU A 351 -142.28 36.12 -134.25
N TRP A 352 -142.66 34.93 -133.78
CA TRP A 352 -143.92 34.29 -134.14
C TRP A 352 -145.12 35.12 -133.70
N LYS A 353 -145.06 35.72 -132.51
CA LYS A 353 -146.10 36.63 -132.00
C LYS A 353 -146.24 37.90 -132.85
N THR A 354 -145.13 38.55 -133.23
CA THR A 354 -145.15 39.73 -134.11
C THR A 354 -145.62 39.39 -135.52
N ARG A 355 -145.28 38.21 -136.05
CA ARG A 355 -145.83 37.72 -137.33
C ARG A 355 -147.33 37.48 -137.26
N PHE A 356 -147.81 36.93 -136.15
CA PHE A 356 -149.24 36.72 -135.91
C PHE A 356 -150.00 38.06 -135.80
N GLU A 357 -149.45 39.02 -135.06
CA GLU A 357 -150.01 40.38 -134.94
C GLU A 357 -150.04 41.12 -136.28
N ASN A 358 -148.99 41.00 -137.11
CA ASN A 358 -148.95 41.61 -138.44
C ASN A 358 -149.89 40.95 -139.46
N CYS A 359 -150.08 39.62 -139.41
CA CYS A 359 -151.11 38.96 -140.22
C CYS A 359 -152.52 39.36 -139.79
N ASN A 360 -152.79 39.46 -138.49
CA ASN A 360 -154.09 39.95 -138.00
C ASN A 360 -154.33 41.41 -138.39
N LYS A 361 -153.30 42.26 -138.34
CA LYS A 361 -153.41 43.66 -138.77
C LYS A 361 -153.70 43.80 -140.26
N ALA A 362 -153.02 43.01 -141.11
CA ALA A 362 -153.29 42.95 -142.54
C ALA A 362 -154.68 42.35 -142.86
N LEU A 363 -155.20 41.46 -142.01
CA LEU A 363 -156.56 40.92 -142.13
C LEU A 363 -157.63 41.97 -141.76
N THR A 364 -157.36 42.80 -140.74
CA THR A 364 -158.24 43.92 -140.36
C THR A 364 -158.28 45.01 -141.43
N ASP A 365 -157.13 45.36 -142.02
CA ASP A 365 -157.04 46.35 -143.10
C ASP A 365 -157.75 45.88 -144.40
N MET A 366 -157.88 44.56 -144.61
CA MET A 366 -158.68 43.97 -145.70
C MET A 366 -160.20 43.98 -145.45
N ILE A 367 -160.67 44.38 -144.26
CA ILE A 367 -162.09 44.42 -143.87
C ILE A 367 -162.66 45.87 -143.92
N GLU A 368 -161.81 46.91 -143.98
CA GLU A 368 -162.24 48.34 -143.91
C GLU A 368 -162.27 49.10 -145.26
N GLU A 369 -162.05 48.46 -146.43
CA GLU A 369 -162.33 49.05 -147.76
C GLU A 369 -163.22 48.17 -148.68
N VAL A 370 -164.39 47.81 -148.14
CA VAL A 370 -165.70 47.78 -148.82
C VAL A 370 -166.58 48.78 -148.08
#